data_AF-A0A3Q0RMK9-F1
#
_entry.id   AF-A0A3Q0RMK9-F1
#
_cell.length_a   1.000
_cell.length_b   1.000
_cell.length_c   1.000
_cell.angle_alpha   90.00
_cell.angle_beta   90.00
_cell.angle_gamma   90.00
#
_symmetry.space_group_name_H-M   'P 1'
#
loop_
_entity.id
_entity.type
_entity.pdbx_description
1 polymer ?
#
loop_
_entity_poly.entity_id
_entity_poly.type
_entity_poly.pdbx_seq_one_letter_code
_entity_poly.pdbx_strand_id
1 'polypeptide(L)'
;GAGYEPRYRELARVVKGEFTDADVTGFVGRSSFEIEINGQLVFSKLETGGFPYEDDLAQVMMAIQDAYNGKPLQKITKSRAPCVIM
;
A
#
# COMPACT_ATOMS: atom_id res chain seq x y z
N GLY A 1 7.12 -19.24 10.01
CA GLY A 1 7.02 -18.61 8.68
C GLY A 1 6.22 -17.34 8.83
N ALA A 2 6.78 -16.20 8.44
CA ALA A 2 6.21 -14.88 8.73
C ALA A 2 4.85 -14.70 8.01
N GLY A 3 3.78 -14.51 8.78
CA GLY A 3 2.37 -14.59 8.36
C GLY A 3 1.82 -13.39 7.58
N TYR A 4 2.53 -12.91 6.55
CA TYR A 4 2.12 -11.75 5.75
C TYR A 4 1.43 -12.11 4.42
N GLU A 5 1.67 -13.31 3.92
CA GLU A 5 1.00 -13.87 2.73
C GLU A 5 -0.54 -13.82 2.80
N PRO A 6 -1.23 -14.22 3.88
CA PRO A 6 -2.69 -14.19 3.91
C PRO A 6 -3.26 -12.78 3.79
N ARG A 7 -2.58 -11.77 4.36
CA ARG A 7 -3.04 -10.38 4.35
C ARG A 7 -2.86 -9.74 2.98
N TYR A 8 -1.72 -10.01 2.33
CA TYR A 8 -1.51 -9.66 0.92
C TYR A 8 -2.56 -10.31 0.02
N ARG A 9 -2.83 -11.60 0.21
CA ARG A 9 -3.76 -12.37 -0.62
C ARG A 9 -5.20 -11.86 -0.50
N GLU A 10 -5.64 -11.50 0.70
CA GLU A 10 -6.97 -10.90 0.88
C GLU A 10 -7.06 -9.54 0.19
N LEU A 11 -6.07 -8.66 0.36
CA LEU A 11 -6.04 -7.36 -0.32
C LEU A 11 -6.07 -7.54 -1.84
N ALA A 12 -5.24 -8.42 -2.38
CA ALA A 12 -5.20 -8.72 -3.80
C ALA A 12 -6.54 -9.30 -4.29
N ARG A 13 -7.23 -10.12 -3.49
CA ARG A 13 -8.54 -10.66 -3.82
C ARG A 13 -9.61 -9.57 -3.90
N VAL A 14 -9.65 -8.66 -2.92
CA VAL A 14 -10.60 -7.54 -2.92
C VAL A 14 -10.33 -6.61 -4.10
N VAL A 15 -9.07 -6.25 -4.32
CA VAL A 15 -8.69 -5.37 -5.44
C VAL A 15 -9.01 -6.00 -6.78
N LYS A 16 -8.73 -7.30 -6.99
CA LYS A 16 -9.13 -8.00 -8.23
C LYS A 16 -10.66 -8.15 -8.39
N GLY A 17 -11.39 -8.14 -7.28
CA GLY A 17 -12.86 -8.19 -7.27
C GLY A 17 -13.49 -6.86 -7.67
N GLU A 18 -12.98 -5.74 -7.14
CA GLU A 18 -13.43 -4.39 -7.47
C GLU A 18 -12.90 -3.91 -8.83
N PHE A 19 -11.66 -4.29 -9.15
CA PHE A 19 -10.92 -3.87 -10.33
C PHE A 19 -10.46 -5.08 -11.14
N THR A 20 -11.37 -5.63 -11.95
CA THR A 20 -11.08 -6.80 -12.78
C THR A 20 -9.99 -6.56 -13.83
N ASP A 21 -9.79 -5.29 -14.21
CA ASP A 21 -8.75 -4.84 -15.15
C ASP A 21 -7.40 -4.56 -14.47
N ALA A 22 -7.37 -4.45 -13.13
CA ALA A 22 -6.14 -4.14 -12.41
C ALA A 22 -5.27 -5.38 -12.21
N ASP A 23 -4.02 -5.30 -12.67
CA ASP A 23 -3.02 -6.33 -12.43
C ASP A 23 -2.39 -6.16 -11.04
N VAL A 24 -2.83 -7.00 -10.10
CA VAL A 24 -2.24 -7.03 -8.76
C VAL A 24 -1.11 -8.07 -8.73
N THR A 25 0.12 -7.57 -8.67
CA THR A 25 1.33 -8.36 -8.40
C THR A 25 1.88 -8.00 -7.03
N GLY A 26 2.70 -8.88 -6.47
CA GLY A 26 3.28 -8.64 -5.16
C GLY A 26 4.15 -9.81 -4.74
N PHE A 27 5.21 -9.50 -4.02
CA PHE A 27 6.16 -10.48 -3.53
C PHE A 27 6.34 -10.29 -2.02
N VAL A 28 6.21 -11.39 -1.26
CA VAL A 28 6.48 -11.36 0.18
C VAL A 28 7.99 -11.50 0.38
N GLY A 29 8.67 -10.36 0.51
CA GLY A 29 10.09 -10.29 0.83
C GLY A 29 10.41 -10.67 2.29
N ARG A 30 11.71 -10.73 2.61
CA ARG A 30 12.19 -11.16 3.94
C ARG A 30 11.85 -10.17 5.07
N SER A 31 11.62 -8.89 4.79
CA SER A 31 11.46 -7.88 5.86
C SER A 31 10.73 -6.58 5.49
N SER A 32 10.51 -6.28 4.20
CA SER A 32 9.91 -5.02 3.74
C SER A 32 8.50 -5.24 3.18
N PHE A 33 7.64 -4.24 3.34
CA PHE A 33 6.30 -4.22 2.75
C PHE A 33 6.08 -2.88 2.07
N GLU A 34 5.99 -2.92 0.76
CA GLU A 34 5.93 -1.75 -0.11
C GLU A 34 4.77 -1.96 -1.08
N ILE A 35 4.04 -0.89 -1.35
CA ILE A 35 2.86 -0.91 -2.19
C ILE A 35 3.06 0.16 -3.25
N GLU A 36 3.02 -0.28 -4.50
CA GLU A 36 3.15 0.56 -5.67
C GLU A 36 1.86 0.45 -6.50
N ILE A 37 1.33 1.59 -6.92
CA ILE A 37 0.14 1.67 -7.75
C ILE A 37 0.51 2.49 -8.99
N ASN A 38 0.31 1.95 -10.19
CA ASN A 38 0.73 2.61 -11.44
C ASN A 38 2.22 3.03 -11.45
N GLY A 39 3.10 2.26 -10.80
CA GLY A 39 4.53 2.56 -10.70
C GLY A 39 4.88 3.68 -9.70
N GLN A 40 3.91 4.14 -8.90
CA GLN A 40 4.13 5.11 -7.84
C GLN A 40 4.05 4.43 -6.46
N LEU A 41 5.13 4.54 -5.68
CA LEU A 41 5.18 4.06 -4.30
C LEU A 41 4.23 4.86 -3.41
N VAL A 42 3.11 4.23 -3.04
CA VAL A 42 2.09 4.84 -2.18
C VAL A 42 2.30 4.52 -0.71
N PHE A 43 2.89 3.37 -0.39
CA PHE A 43 3.16 2.99 0.98
C PHE A 43 4.49 2.27 1.07
N SER A 44 5.31 2.65 2.06
CA SER A 44 6.50 1.90 2.43
C SER A 44 6.52 1.69 3.93
N LYS A 45 6.58 0.43 4.36
CA LYS A 45 6.80 0.04 5.75
C LYS A 45 8.07 0.67 6.33
N LEU A 46 9.10 0.85 5.50
CA LEU A 46 10.37 1.45 5.95
C LEU A 46 10.18 2.94 6.28
N GLU A 47 9.34 3.65 5.52
CA GLU A 47 9.01 5.05 5.77
C GLU A 47 8.05 5.22 6.96
N THR A 48 7.03 4.36 7.06
CA THR A 48 6.03 4.44 8.13
C THR A 48 6.50 3.80 9.44
N GLY A 49 7.66 3.12 9.43
CA GLY A 49 8.26 2.47 10.60
C GLY A 49 7.48 1.26 11.11
N GLY A 50 6.51 0.77 10.34
CA GLY A 50 5.57 -0.25 10.81
C GLY A 50 4.76 -0.89 9.69
N PHE A 51 4.14 -2.03 10.01
CA PHE A 51 3.20 -2.66 9.08
C PHE A 51 1.94 -1.81 8.94
N PRO A 52 1.31 -1.82 7.76
CA PRO A 52 0.02 -1.17 7.59
C PRO A 52 -1.01 -1.83 8.51
N TYR A 53 -1.68 -1.01 9.32
CA TYR A 53 -2.83 -1.41 10.12
C TYR A 53 -4.11 -1.33 9.27
N GLU A 54 -5.27 -1.60 9.86
CA GLU A 54 -6.56 -1.50 9.16
C GLU A 54 -6.78 -0.12 8.52
N ASP A 55 -6.43 0.97 9.22
CA ASP A 55 -6.44 2.33 8.67
C ASP A 55 -5.55 2.48 7.43
N ASP A 56 -4.32 1.96 7.49
CA ASP A 56 -3.38 2.07 6.37
C ASP A 56 -3.87 1.24 5.16
N LEU A 57 -4.47 0.07 5.39
CA LEU A 57 -5.09 -0.74 4.34
C LEU A 57 -6.28 -0.02 3.69
N ALA A 58 -7.10 0.68 4.48
CA ALA A 58 -8.19 1.50 3.96
C ALA A 58 -7.66 2.65 3.08
N GLN A 59 -6.58 3.31 3.50
CA GLN A 59 -5.92 4.33 2.70
C GLN A 59 -5.35 3.77 1.39
N VAL A 60 -4.78 2.55 1.41
CA VAL A 60 -4.31 1.87 0.20
C VAL A 60 -5.46 1.58 -0.75
N MET A 61 -6.59 1.07 -0.25
CA MET A 61 -7.77 0.83 -1.10
C MET A 61 -8.29 2.13 -1.71
N MET A 62 -8.34 3.23 -0.94
CA MET A 62 -8.67 4.55 -1.47
C MET A 62 -7.70 4.97 -2.56
N ALA A 63 -6.39 4.82 -2.36
CA ALA A 63 -5.40 5.16 -3.37
C ALA A 63 -5.56 4.34 -4.66
N ILE A 64 -5.86 3.03 -4.55
CA ILE A 64 -6.14 2.18 -5.72
C ILE A 64 -7.38 2.70 -6.45
N GLN A 65 -8.44 3.04 -5.71
CA GLN A 65 -9.66 3.59 -6.26
C GLN A 65 -9.42 4.94 -6.95
N ASP A 66 -8.64 5.85 -6.36
CA ASP A 66 -8.28 7.12 -6.95
C ASP A 66 -7.47 6.93 -8.23
N ALA A 67 -6.46 6.06 -8.23
CA ALA A 67 -5.70 5.70 -9.43
C ALA A 67 -6.62 5.19 -10.54
N TYR A 68 -7.56 4.31 -10.20
CA TYR A 68 -8.51 3.78 -11.17
C TYR A 68 -9.43 4.87 -11.74
N ASN A 69 -9.81 5.86 -10.94
CA ASN A 69 -10.58 7.03 -11.39
C ASN A 69 -9.73 8.08 -12.13
N GLY A 70 -8.42 7.85 -12.32
CA GLY A 70 -7.51 8.83 -12.93
C GLY A 70 -7.20 10.03 -12.03
N LYS A 71 -7.43 9.91 -10.72
CA LYS A 71 -7.09 10.94 -9.73
C LYS A 71 -5.64 10.81 -9.28
N PRO A 72 -5.03 11.91 -8.78
CA PRO A 72 -3.66 11.88 -8.31
C PRO A 72 -3.52 10.95 -7.11
N LEU A 73 -2.61 9.98 -7.22
CA LEU A 73 -2.23 9.08 -6.15
C LEU A 73 -1.57 9.85 -5.01
N GLN A 74 -2.17 9.81 -3.82
CA GLN A 74 -1.57 10.37 -2.62
C GLN A 74 -0.70 9.32 -1.93
N LYS A 75 0.54 9.70 -1.64
CA LYS A 75 1.44 8.86 -0.86
C LYS A 75 0.95 8.82 0.59
N ILE A 76 0.75 7.62 1.11
CA ILE A 76 0.41 7.36 2.50
C ILE A 76 1.68 7.59 3.33
N THR A 77 1.93 8.86 3.57
CA THR A 77 2.92 9.30 4.55
C THR A 77 2.17 9.40 5.88
N LYS A 78 2.28 8.40 6.75
CA LYS A 78 2.00 8.65 8.17
C LYS A 78 3.06 9.64 8.64
N SER A 79 2.79 10.92 8.42
CA SER A 79 3.68 12.02 8.69
C SER A 79 3.88 12.13 10.20
N ARG A 80 4.90 11.46 10.73
CA ARG A 80 5.77 12.18 11.64
C ARG A 80 6.76 12.89 10.73
N ALA A 81 6.60 14.20 10.61
CA ALA A 81 7.61 15.05 9.99
C ALA A 81 9.00 14.67 10.52
N PRO A 82 10.06 14.65 9.70
CA PRO A 82 11.39 14.79 10.23
C PRO A 82 11.47 16.19 10.85
N CYS A 83 11.08 16.31 12.12
CA CYS A 83 11.55 17.40 12.96
C CYS A 83 13.05 17.18 13.15
N VAL A 84 13.85 17.80 12.29
CA VAL A 84 15.14 18.34 12.67
C VAL A 84 15.36 19.63 11.90
N ILE A 85 15.41 20.70 12.70
CA ILE A 85 15.77 22.06 12.36
C ILE A 85 17.22 22.07 11.85
N MET A 86 17.49 22.81 10.76
CA MET A 86 18.82 23.37 10.49
C MET A 86 18.78 24.87 10.71
#